data_AF-A0A3U7XS45-F1
#
_entry.id   AF-A0A3U7XS45-F1
#
_cell.length_a   1.000
_cell.length_b   1.000
_cell.length_c   1.000
_cell.angle_alpha   90.00
_cell.angle_beta   90.00
_cell.angle_gamma   90.00
#
_symmetry.space_group_name_H-M   'P 1'
#
loop_
_entity.id
_entity.type
_entity.pdbx_description
1 polymer ?
#
loop_
_entity_poly.entity_id
_entity_poly.type
_entity_poly.pdbx_seq_one_letter_code
_entity_poly.pdbx_strand_id
1 'polypeptide(L)'
;MADVHDKATRSKNMRAIATRDTAIEKRLAGLLSAQGITFHTQDATLPGKPDFVVNDYDCVIFTHGCFWHHHHCYLFKVPTTRTAFWLEKIGKNVERDERDIQRLQALGWRVLIVWECALRGRAKLSDAALAERLEEWICGGGASAQIDTQGIHLLA
;
A
#
# COMPACT_ATOMS: atom_id res chain seq x y z
N MET A 1 -21.45 -13.20 -0.40
CA MET A 1 -21.58 -13.98 0.86
C MET A 1 -22.04 -12.98 1.91
N ALA A 2 -23.22 -13.19 2.51
CA ALA A 2 -23.77 -12.29 3.52
C ALA A 2 -22.76 -12.03 4.65
N ASP A 3 -22.90 -10.90 5.35
CA ASP A 3 -22.00 -10.57 6.46
C ASP A 3 -22.00 -11.71 7.48
N VAL A 4 -20.82 -12.28 7.74
CA VAL A 4 -20.64 -13.41 8.68
C VAL A 4 -20.68 -12.96 10.14
N HIS A 5 -20.80 -11.65 10.39
CA HIS A 5 -20.85 -11.04 11.70
C HIS A 5 -22.16 -10.28 11.92
N ASP A 6 -22.62 -10.24 13.17
CA ASP A 6 -23.69 -9.34 13.58
C ASP A 6 -23.26 -7.86 13.48
N LYS A 7 -24.22 -6.94 13.58
CA LYS A 7 -23.98 -5.49 13.45
C LYS A 7 -22.98 -4.94 14.49
N ALA A 8 -23.03 -5.41 15.74
CA ALA A 8 -22.16 -4.92 16.80
C ALA A 8 -20.71 -5.42 16.60
N THR A 9 -20.55 -6.69 16.24
CA THR A 9 -19.27 -7.32 15.90
C THR A 9 -18.66 -6.66 14.66
N ARG A 10 -19.45 -6.43 13.59
CA ARG A 10 -19.00 -5.69 12.41
C ARG A 10 -18.54 -4.28 12.79
N SER A 11 -19.32 -3.57 13.59
CA SER A 11 -18.97 -2.22 14.04
C SER A 11 -17.67 -2.20 14.85
N LYS A 12 -17.47 -3.18 15.74
CA LYS A 12 -16.22 -3.37 16.49
C LYS A 12 -15.03 -3.63 15.56
N ASN A 13 -15.19 -4.53 14.58
CA ASN A 13 -14.14 -4.84 13.61
C ASN A 13 -13.74 -3.60 12.81
N MET A 14 -14.70 -2.81 12.33
CA MET A 14 -14.41 -1.58 11.58
C MET A 14 -13.66 -0.54 12.41
N ARG A 15 -13.96 -0.41 13.71
CA ARG A 15 -13.24 0.51 14.61
C ARG A 15 -11.82 0.06 14.93
N ALA A 16 -11.53 -1.23 14.85
CA ALA A 16 -10.21 -1.78 15.13
C ALA A 16 -9.22 -1.62 13.95
N ILE A 17 -9.71 -1.21 12.77
CA ILE A 17 -8.87 -0.99 11.60
C ILE A 17 -8.09 0.31 11.82
N ALA A 18 -6.80 0.16 12.13
CA ALA A 18 -5.89 1.28 12.29
C ALA A 18 -5.62 1.99 10.95
N THR A 19 -5.37 3.30 11.03
CA THR A 19 -5.06 4.15 9.87
C THR A 19 -3.56 4.37 9.65
N ARG A 20 -2.73 3.78 10.51
CA ARG A 20 -1.25 3.79 10.47
C ARG A 20 -0.72 2.67 11.38
N ASP A 21 0.57 2.37 11.28
CA ASP A 21 1.26 1.32 12.04
C ASP A 21 0.58 -0.06 11.87
N THR A 22 -0.01 -0.27 10.68
CA THR A 22 -0.66 -1.54 10.33
C THR A 22 0.38 -2.67 10.23
N ALA A 23 -0.09 -3.93 10.18
CA ALA A 23 0.80 -5.07 10.10
C ALA A 23 1.69 -5.05 8.84
N ILE A 24 1.19 -4.51 7.72
CA ILE A 24 1.94 -4.40 6.47
C ILE A 24 2.98 -3.28 6.52
N GLU A 25 2.63 -2.13 7.11
CA GLU A 25 3.58 -1.04 7.37
C GLU A 25 4.72 -1.52 8.28
N LYS A 26 4.40 -2.21 9.38
CA LYS A 26 5.43 -2.73 10.30
C LYS A 26 6.39 -3.72 9.63
N ARG A 27 5.87 -4.60 8.76
CA ARG A 27 6.72 -5.53 8.01
C ARG A 27 7.66 -4.77 7.07
N LEU A 28 7.14 -3.82 6.31
CA LEU A 28 7.94 -3.05 5.36
C LEU A 28 8.98 -2.17 6.08
N ALA A 29 8.60 -1.51 7.17
CA ALA A 29 9.51 -0.74 8.03
C ALA A 29 10.69 -1.60 8.50
N GLY A 30 10.43 -2.82 8.97
CA GLY A 30 11.47 -3.75 9.40
C GLY A 30 12.44 -4.13 8.27
N LEU A 31 11.92 -4.34 7.05
CA LEU A 31 12.75 -4.65 5.88
C LEU A 31 13.61 -3.45 5.47
N LEU A 32 13.06 -2.24 5.45
CA LEU A 32 13.81 -1.02 5.15
C LEU A 32 14.93 -0.78 6.17
N SER A 33 14.62 -0.90 7.47
CA SER A 33 15.61 -0.74 8.54
C SER A 33 16.70 -1.81 8.50
N ALA A 34 16.36 -3.07 8.18
CA ALA A 34 17.34 -4.15 8.06
C ALA A 34 18.34 -3.92 6.90
N GLN A 35 17.93 -3.15 5.87
CA GLN A 35 18.77 -2.74 4.75
C GLN A 35 19.56 -1.45 5.04
N GLY A 36 19.42 -0.86 6.23
CA GLY A 36 20.08 0.40 6.59
C GLY A 36 19.48 1.63 5.91
N ILE A 37 18.27 1.52 5.34
CA ILE A 37 17.59 2.62 4.67
C ILE A 37 16.95 3.52 5.73
N THR A 38 17.32 4.80 5.72
CA THR A 38 16.69 5.81 6.59
C THR A 38 15.41 6.32 5.95
N PHE A 39 14.34 6.39 6.73
CA PHE A 39 13.04 6.85 6.23
C PHE A 39 12.26 7.63 7.31
N HIS A 40 11.37 8.49 6.84
CA HIS A 40 10.31 9.09 7.64
C HIS A 40 8.99 8.40 7.34
N THR A 41 8.04 8.44 8.28
CA THR A 41 6.72 7.84 8.09
C THR A 41 5.63 8.88 8.17
N GLN A 42 4.55 8.66 7.41
CA GLN A 42 3.30 9.41 7.53
C GLN A 42 3.45 10.93 7.31
N ASP A 43 4.24 11.34 6.31
CA ASP A 43 4.49 12.76 6.03
C ASP A 43 3.25 13.46 5.48
N ALA A 44 2.59 14.24 6.32
CA ALA A 44 1.35 14.96 5.98
C ALA A 44 1.57 16.18 5.06
N THR A 45 2.82 16.57 4.80
CA THR A 45 3.14 17.67 3.88
C THR A 45 3.09 17.22 2.41
N LEU A 46 3.20 15.90 2.17
CA LEU A 46 3.17 15.32 0.83
C LEU A 46 1.77 14.82 0.43
N PRO A 47 1.42 14.88 -0.88
CA PRO A 47 0.16 14.31 -1.37
C PRO A 47 -0.01 12.84 -0.98
N GLY A 48 -1.23 12.47 -0.58
CA GLY A 48 -1.54 11.10 -0.15
C GLY A 48 -1.00 10.69 1.22
N LYS A 49 -0.16 11.53 1.86
CA LYS A 49 0.54 11.24 3.12
C LYS A 49 1.23 9.87 3.05
N PRO A 50 2.37 9.77 2.33
CA PRO A 50 3.06 8.51 2.11
C PRO A 50 3.38 7.77 3.41
N ASP A 51 3.27 6.44 3.37
CA ASP A 51 3.57 5.61 4.54
C ASP A 51 5.06 5.70 4.88
N PHE A 52 5.91 5.76 3.86
CA PHE A 52 7.37 5.92 3.98
C PHE A 52 7.88 6.98 3.00
N VAL A 53 8.81 7.80 3.46
CA VAL A 53 9.54 8.81 2.67
C VAL A 53 11.03 8.55 2.85
N VAL A 54 11.74 8.33 1.75
CA VAL A 54 13.18 8.08 1.72
C VAL A 54 13.84 9.26 1.00
N ASN A 55 14.28 10.25 1.79
CA ASN A 55 14.84 11.49 1.28
C ASN A 55 16.15 11.29 0.51
N ASP A 56 16.99 10.34 0.93
CA ASP A 56 18.30 10.10 0.30
C ASP A 56 18.19 9.66 -1.18
N TYR A 57 17.01 9.21 -1.61
CA TYR A 57 16.74 8.70 -2.95
C TYR A 57 15.52 9.35 -3.63
N ASP A 58 15.03 10.47 -3.08
CA ASP A 58 13.87 11.23 -3.57
C ASP A 58 12.67 10.33 -3.93
N CYS A 59 12.35 9.38 -3.05
CA CYS A 59 11.27 8.43 -3.29
C CYS A 59 10.34 8.23 -2.10
N VAL A 60 9.10 7.87 -2.39
CA VAL A 60 8.06 7.57 -1.41
C VAL A 60 7.47 6.19 -1.65
N ILE A 61 7.04 5.54 -0.57
CA ILE A 61 6.47 4.20 -0.62
C ILE A 61 5.12 4.18 0.08
N PHE A 62 4.14 3.60 -0.59
CA PHE A 62 2.81 3.31 -0.05
C PHE A 62 2.65 1.81 0.20
N THR A 63 1.99 1.46 1.31
CA THR A 63 1.57 0.10 1.63
C THR A 63 0.06 -0.05 1.46
N HIS A 64 -0.37 -0.41 0.27
CA HIS A 64 -1.80 -0.45 -0.04
C HIS A 64 -2.48 -1.73 0.44
N GLY A 65 -3.46 -1.58 1.32
CA GLY A 65 -4.45 -2.62 1.62
C GLY A 65 -5.22 -3.00 0.36
N CYS A 66 -5.18 -4.27 -0.04
CA CYS A 66 -5.76 -4.73 -1.31
C CYS A 66 -7.27 -4.50 -1.37
N PHE A 67 -7.97 -4.53 -0.24
CA PHE A 67 -9.39 -4.22 -0.17
C PHE A 67 -9.69 -2.71 -0.39
N TRP A 68 -8.92 -1.84 0.26
CA TRP A 68 -9.21 -0.41 0.36
C TRP A 68 -8.87 0.38 -0.91
N HIS A 69 -7.88 -0.12 -1.64
CA HIS A 69 -7.33 0.48 -2.86
C HIS A 69 -7.63 -0.37 -4.10
N HIS A 70 -8.64 -1.25 -4.03
CA HIS A 70 -9.16 -2.01 -5.17
C HIS A 70 -8.13 -2.85 -5.96
N HIS A 71 -7.27 -3.61 -5.25
CA HIS A 71 -6.31 -4.45 -5.95
C HIS A 71 -7.00 -5.63 -6.65
N HIS A 72 -6.70 -5.89 -7.92
CA HIS A 72 -7.24 -7.04 -8.66
C HIS A 72 -6.56 -8.38 -8.29
N CYS A 73 -6.56 -8.72 -7.00
CA CYS A 73 -6.00 -9.95 -6.46
C CYS A 73 -7.02 -10.73 -5.61
N TYR A 74 -6.60 -11.90 -5.11
CA TYR A 74 -7.46 -12.80 -4.33
C TYR A 74 -7.97 -12.23 -2.99
N LEU A 75 -7.36 -11.16 -2.47
CA LEU A 75 -7.78 -10.51 -1.22
C LEU A 75 -8.94 -9.54 -1.43
N PHE A 76 -9.13 -9.03 -2.64
CA PHE A 76 -10.25 -8.15 -2.94
C PHE A 76 -11.51 -8.97 -3.22
N LYS A 77 -12.58 -8.66 -2.49
CA LYS A 77 -13.91 -9.23 -2.73
C LYS A 77 -14.93 -8.11 -2.59
N VAL A 78 -15.77 -7.95 -3.60
CA VAL A 78 -16.87 -6.98 -3.56
C VAL A 78 -17.81 -7.34 -2.41
N PRO A 79 -18.04 -6.43 -1.44
CA PRO A 79 -18.99 -6.68 -0.37
C PRO A 79 -20.40 -6.86 -0.93
N THR A 80 -21.08 -7.95 -0.57
CA THR A 80 -22.47 -8.19 -0.98
C THR A 80 -23.48 -7.40 -0.15
N THR A 81 -23.05 -6.83 0.99
CA THR A 81 -23.85 -5.95 1.83
C THR A 81 -23.48 -4.50 1.52
N ARG A 82 -24.47 -3.65 1.22
CA ARG A 82 -24.27 -2.23 0.83
C ARG A 82 -23.29 -2.08 -0.34
N THR A 83 -23.41 -2.94 -1.36
CA THR A 83 -22.48 -3.01 -2.50
C THR A 83 -22.25 -1.66 -3.17
N ALA A 84 -23.32 -0.93 -3.51
CA ALA A 84 -23.20 0.39 -4.15
C ALA A 84 -22.36 1.39 -3.33
N PHE A 85 -22.60 1.46 -2.01
CA PHE A 85 -21.82 2.31 -1.11
C PHE A 85 -20.34 1.93 -1.09
N TRP A 86 -20.03 0.63 -1.04
CA TRP A 86 -18.64 0.17 -1.00
C TRP A 86 -17.92 0.40 -2.32
N LEU A 87 -18.57 0.11 -3.44
CA LEU A 87 -18.00 0.37 -4.77
C LEU A 87 -17.73 1.87 -4.97
N GLU A 88 -18.67 2.74 -4.58
CA GLU A 88 -18.47 4.19 -4.65
C GLU A 88 -17.32 4.66 -3.74
N LYS A 89 -17.27 4.17 -2.49
CA LYS A 89 -16.21 4.55 -1.54
C LYS A 89 -14.83 4.10 -2.02
N ILE A 90 -14.72 2.86 -2.51
CA ILE A 90 -13.46 2.29 -2.98
C ILE A 90 -13.05 2.96 -4.29
N GLY A 91 -13.99 3.26 -5.20
CA GLY A 91 -13.72 4.03 -6.41
C GLY A 91 -13.12 5.41 -6.10
N LYS A 92 -13.70 6.15 -5.15
CA LYS A 92 -13.14 7.43 -4.68
C LYS A 92 -11.77 7.32 -4.01
N ASN A 93 -11.39 6.14 -3.51
CA ASN A 93 -10.04 5.92 -3.01
C ASN A 93 -9.08 5.75 -4.18
N VAL A 94 -9.41 4.91 -5.16
CA VAL A 94 -8.58 4.71 -6.37
C VAL A 94 -8.36 6.04 -7.11
N GLU A 95 -9.41 6.83 -7.33
CA GLU A 95 -9.30 8.17 -7.94
C GLU A 95 -8.38 9.11 -7.13
N ARG A 96 -8.38 8.98 -5.80
CA ARG A 96 -7.50 9.75 -4.92
C ARG A 96 -6.06 9.28 -5.05
N ASP A 97 -5.84 7.97 -5.07
CA ASP A 97 -4.52 7.36 -5.18
C ASP A 97 -3.84 7.80 -6.49
N GLU A 98 -4.54 7.71 -7.62
CA GLU A 98 -4.05 8.17 -8.93
C GLU A 98 -3.65 9.65 -8.91
N ARG A 99 -4.52 10.50 -8.38
CA ARG A 99 -4.25 11.94 -8.25
C ARG A 99 -3.04 12.22 -7.37
N ASP A 100 -2.92 11.52 -6.26
CA ASP A 100 -1.84 11.75 -5.30
C ASP A 100 -0.50 11.27 -5.86
N ILE A 101 -0.47 10.14 -6.58
CA ILE A 101 0.71 9.65 -7.34
C ILE A 101 1.15 10.69 -8.37
N GLN A 102 0.23 11.20 -9.20
CA GLN A 102 0.55 12.22 -10.21
C GLN A 102 1.14 13.48 -9.60
N ARG A 103 0.60 13.94 -8.46
CA ARG A 103 1.12 15.12 -7.75
C ARG A 103 2.51 14.87 -7.18
N LEU A 104 2.77 13.70 -6.61
CA LEU A 104 4.09 13.31 -6.12
C LEU A 104 5.12 13.31 -7.26
N GLN A 105 4.77 12.69 -8.40
CA GLN A 105 5.63 12.68 -9.58
C GLN A 105 5.90 14.10 -10.11
N ALA A 106 4.89 14.97 -10.14
CA ALA A 106 5.06 16.37 -10.54
C ALA A 106 5.95 17.18 -9.58
N LEU A 107 6.04 16.76 -8.31
CA LEU A 107 6.97 17.31 -7.32
C LEU A 107 8.37 16.69 -7.39
N GLY A 108 8.62 15.77 -8.33
CA GLY A 108 9.91 15.10 -8.53
C GLY A 108 10.09 13.80 -7.75
N TRP A 109 9.06 13.35 -7.02
CA TRP A 109 9.14 12.11 -6.23
C TRP A 109 8.88 10.88 -7.08
N ARG A 110 9.72 9.86 -6.91
CA ARG A 110 9.44 8.50 -7.42
C ARG A 110 8.51 7.80 -6.44
N VAL A 111 7.55 7.03 -6.96
CA VAL A 111 6.52 6.39 -6.13
C VAL A 111 6.60 4.88 -6.26
N LEU A 112 6.66 4.18 -5.13
CA LEU A 112 6.51 2.73 -5.07
C LEU A 112 5.23 2.35 -4.31
N ILE A 113 4.42 1.48 -4.90
CA ILE A 113 3.27 0.88 -4.22
C ILE A 113 3.61 -0.56 -3.85
N VAL A 114 3.54 -0.92 -2.58
CA VAL A 114 3.72 -2.31 -2.14
C VAL A 114 2.36 -2.84 -1.67
N TRP A 115 1.78 -3.75 -2.45
CA TRP A 115 0.45 -4.29 -2.16
C TRP A 115 0.45 -5.25 -0.98
N GLU A 116 -0.62 -5.20 -0.18
CA GLU A 116 -0.82 -6.06 0.99
C GLU A 116 -0.64 -7.56 0.68
N CYS A 117 -1.06 -8.02 -0.51
CA CYS A 117 -0.93 -9.42 -0.90
C CYS A 117 0.52 -9.89 -1.04
N ALA A 118 1.47 -8.99 -1.32
CA ALA A 118 2.90 -9.29 -1.32
C ALA A 118 3.47 -9.27 0.11
N LEU A 119 2.86 -8.49 1.01
CA LEU A 119 3.30 -8.29 2.40
C LEU A 119 2.67 -9.27 3.40
N ARG A 120 1.53 -9.89 3.10
CA ARG A 120 0.90 -10.88 3.96
C ARG A 120 -0.04 -11.82 3.19
N GLY A 121 -0.49 -12.85 3.89
CA GLY A 121 -1.36 -13.88 3.33
C GLY A 121 -0.58 -14.98 2.61
N ARG A 122 -1.32 -15.86 1.92
CA ARG A 122 -0.79 -17.12 1.36
C ARG A 122 0.19 -16.95 0.20
N ALA A 123 0.14 -15.81 -0.48
CA ALA A 123 0.97 -15.52 -1.65
C ALA A 123 2.03 -14.44 -1.36
N LYS A 124 2.32 -14.17 -0.08
CA LYS A 124 3.31 -13.17 0.31
C LYS A 124 4.68 -13.53 -0.27
N LEU A 125 5.42 -12.52 -0.68
CA LEU A 125 6.82 -12.69 -1.06
C LEU A 125 7.66 -12.99 0.18
N SER A 126 8.79 -13.69 0.00
CA SER A 126 9.77 -13.89 1.07
C SER A 126 10.45 -12.56 1.44
N ASP A 127 11.03 -12.49 2.63
CA ASP A 127 11.74 -11.27 3.06
C ASP A 127 12.94 -10.99 2.15
N ALA A 128 13.66 -12.02 1.71
CA ALA A 128 14.77 -11.88 0.76
C ALA A 128 14.31 -11.32 -0.60
N ALA A 129 13.22 -11.85 -1.18
CA ALA A 129 12.71 -11.39 -2.47
C ALA A 129 12.19 -9.94 -2.41
N LEU A 130 11.58 -9.55 -1.27
CA LEU A 130 11.15 -8.16 -1.06
C LEU A 130 12.35 -7.24 -0.86
N ALA A 131 13.33 -7.62 -0.04
CA ALA A 131 14.52 -6.81 0.20
C ALA A 131 15.27 -6.53 -1.11
N GLU A 132 15.55 -7.56 -1.91
CA GLU A 132 16.23 -7.40 -3.21
C GLU A 132 15.51 -6.40 -4.13
N ARG A 133 14.18 -6.52 -4.26
CA ARG A 133 13.38 -5.62 -5.10
C ARG A 133 13.27 -4.20 -4.55
N LEU A 134 13.23 -4.04 -3.22
CA LEU A 134 13.22 -2.73 -2.57
C LEU A 134 14.56 -2.03 -2.78
N GLU A 135 15.68 -2.71 -2.50
CA GLU A 135 17.01 -2.17 -2.70
C GLU A 135 17.23 -1.74 -4.14
N GLU A 136 16.95 -2.63 -5.10
CA GLU A 136 17.11 -2.35 -6.52
C GLU A 136 16.30 -1.13 -6.97
N TRP A 137 15.03 -1.03 -6.57
CA TRP A 137 14.18 0.09 -6.99
C TRP A 137 14.54 1.41 -6.29
N ILE A 138 14.83 1.36 -4.99
CA ILE A 138 15.18 2.55 -4.20
C ILE A 138 16.50 3.11 -4.71
N CYS A 139 17.55 2.28 -4.78
CA CYS A 139 18.91 2.70 -5.12
C CYS A 139 19.12 2.88 -6.64
N GLY A 140 18.39 2.12 -7.47
CA GLY A 140 18.56 2.13 -8.93
C GLY A 140 17.95 3.33 -9.65
N GLY A 141 17.18 4.18 -8.98
CA GLY A 141 16.58 5.38 -9.59
C GLY A 141 15.51 5.09 -10.66
N GLY A 142 14.93 3.89 -10.66
CA GLY A 142 13.89 3.50 -11.61
C GLY A 142 12.60 4.31 -11.47
N ALA A 143 11.81 4.38 -12.55
CA ALA A 143 10.52 5.06 -12.57
C ALA A 143 9.53 4.47 -11.53
N SER A 144 8.44 5.20 -11.27
CA SER A 144 7.42 4.74 -10.32
C SER A 144 6.92 3.33 -10.65
N ALA A 145 6.74 2.51 -9.62
CA ALA A 145 6.47 1.09 -9.76
C ALA A 145 5.50 0.58 -8.68
N GLN A 146 5.07 -0.67 -8.83
CA GLN A 146 4.31 -1.40 -7.84
C GLN A 146 4.86 -2.81 -7.66
N ILE A 147 4.75 -3.35 -6.44
CA ILE A 147 5.11 -4.71 -6.08
C ILE A 147 3.83 -5.44 -5.68
N ASP A 148 3.55 -6.54 -6.37
CA ASP A 148 2.51 -7.50 -6.01
C ASP A 148 3.08 -8.92 -5.86
N THR A 149 2.21 -9.93 -5.85
CA THR A 149 2.61 -11.35 -5.71
C THR A 149 3.45 -11.88 -6.88
N GLN A 150 3.44 -11.23 -8.04
CA GLN A 150 4.17 -11.57 -9.25
C GLN A 150 5.52 -10.83 -9.35
N GLY A 151 5.82 -9.92 -8.42
CA GLY A 151 7.06 -9.15 -8.40
C GLY A 151 6.81 -7.67 -8.63
N ILE A 152 7.79 -6.98 -9.23
CA ILE A 152 7.75 -5.54 -9.47
C ILE A 152 7.33 -5.23 -10.92
N HIS A 153 6.48 -4.23 -11.08
CA HIS A 153 5.97 -3.75 -12.36
C HIS A 153 5.96 -2.22 -12.38
N LEU A 154 6.28 -1.60 -13.51
CA LEU A 154 6.18 -0.14 -13.65
C LEU A 154 4.72 0.32 -13.53
N LEU A 155 4.51 1.50 -12.94
CA LEU A 155 3.21 2.17 -13.01
C LEU A 155 3.01 2.72 -14.42
N ALA A 156 1.82 2.50 -14.96
CA ALA A 156 1.40 3.07 -16.24
C ALA A 156 1.04 4.55 -16.12
#